data_AF-A0A9X6IIU3-F1
#
_entry.id   AF-A0A9X6IIU3-F1
#
_cell.length_a   1.000
_cell.length_b   1.000
_cell.length_c   1.000
_cell.angle_alpha   90.00
_cell.angle_beta   90.00
_cell.angle_gamma   90.00
#
_symmetry.space_group_name_H-M   'P 1'
#
loop_
_entity.id
_entity.type
_entity.pdbx_description
1 polymer ?
#
loop_
_entity_poly.entity_id
_entity_poly.type
_entity_poly.pdbx_seq_one_letter_code
_entity_poly.pdbx_strand_id
1 'polypeptide(L)'
;MIDALVNIGISILIGIIFILAAIILQKNPPTDINAAYGYRTKRSMKNKELWDAGNRYSVEVMKQNGFIMMLIGSVISILFRYPHTIIAIMVVMVLLIIRLFIRVENRLKTIEQ
;
A
#
# COMPACT_ATOMS: atom_id res chain seq x y z
N MET A 1 22.47 5.98 16.93
CA MET A 1 22.47 6.88 15.74
C MET A 1 22.40 6.07 14.45
N ILE A 2 23.25 5.05 14.30
CA ILE A 2 23.25 4.14 13.14
C ILE A 2 21.89 3.44 12.98
N ASP A 3 21.29 2.92 14.05
CA ASP A 3 20.00 2.20 13.98
C ASP A 3 18.86 3.06 13.41
N ALA A 4 18.84 4.35 13.77
CA ALA A 4 17.85 5.29 13.26
C ALA A 4 18.02 5.50 11.75
N LEU A 5 19.25 5.67 11.26
CA LEU A 5 19.53 5.83 9.84
C LEU A 5 19.17 4.58 9.04
N VAL A 6 19.46 3.40 9.57
CA VAL A 6 19.08 2.11 8.96
C VAL A 6 17.55 2.00 8.85
N ASN A 7 16.83 2.28 9.94
CA ASN A 7 15.37 2.21 9.96
C ASN A 7 14.70 3.24 9.03
N ILE A 8 15.26 4.45 8.91
CA ILE A 8 14.84 5.46 7.94
C ILE A 8 15.03 4.92 6.51
N GLY A 9 16.21 4.38 6.20
CA GLY A 9 16.50 3.79 4.90
C GLY A 9 15.51 2.69 4.52
N ILE A 10 15.20 1.79 5.46
CA ILE A 10 14.20 0.73 5.28
C ILE A 10 12.80 1.32 5.03
N SER A 11 12.37 2.31 5.81
CA SER A 11 11.06 2.94 5.67
C SER A 11 10.90 3.62 4.31
N ILE A 12 11.96 4.29 3.85
CA ILE A 12 12.03 4.93 2.53
C ILE A 12 11.94 3.87 1.43
N LEU A 13 12.70 2.79 1.53
CA LEU A 13 12.69 1.70 0.55
C LEU A 13 11.31 1.07 0.43
N ILE A 14 10.65 0.75 1.56
CA ILE A 14 9.28 0.20 1.56
C ILE A 14 8.32 1.17 0.88
N GLY A 15 8.38 2.47 1.21
CA GLY A 15 7.54 3.48 0.60
C GLY A 15 7.74 3.60 -0.92
N ILE A 16 8.99 3.56 -1.38
CA ILE A 16 9.34 3.54 -2.81
C ILE A 16 8.76 2.30 -3.50
N ILE A 17 8.85 1.11 -2.89
CA ILE A 17 8.28 -0.12 -3.46
C ILE A 17 6.75 0.03 -3.64
N PHE A 18 6.04 0.56 -2.64
CA PHE A 18 4.60 0.82 -2.75
C PHE A 18 4.27 1.77 -3.90
N ILE A 19 5.02 2.88 -4.03
CA ILE A 19 4.80 3.88 -5.08
C ILE A 19 5.13 3.31 -6.46
N LEU A 20 6.24 2.58 -6.61
CA LEU A 20 6.63 1.94 -7.87
C LEU A 20 5.61 0.88 -8.30
N ALA A 21 5.18 0.01 -7.38
CA ALA A 21 4.15 -0.97 -7.66
C ALA A 21 2.84 -0.30 -8.12
N ALA A 22 2.45 0.81 -7.48
CA ALA A 22 1.29 1.59 -7.90
C ALA A 22 1.47 2.23 -9.29
N ILE A 23 2.67 2.73 -9.60
CA ILE A 23 2.98 3.30 -10.93
C ILE A 23 2.95 2.20 -12.01
N ILE A 24 3.49 1.02 -11.73
CA ILE A 24 3.45 -0.13 -12.66
C ILE A 24 1.99 -0.52 -12.93
N LEU A 25 1.19 -0.66 -11.87
CA LEU A 25 -0.23 -0.99 -12.00
C LEU A 25 -1.03 0.11 -12.72
N GLN A 26 -0.65 1.38 -12.56
CA GLN A 26 -1.27 2.49 -13.27
C GLN A 26 -0.91 2.52 -14.76
N LYS A 27 0.35 2.22 -15.10
CA LYS A 27 0.84 2.26 -16.49
C LYS A 27 0.37 1.05 -17.29
N ASN A 28 0.38 -0.12 -16.65
CA ASN A 28 -0.02 -1.38 -17.25
C ASN A 28 -1.16 -2.01 -16.43
N PRO A 29 -2.36 -1.40 -16.43
CA PRO A 29 -3.49 -1.96 -15.69
C PRO A 29 -3.93 -3.29 -16.33
N PRO A 30 -4.35 -4.28 -15.54
CA PRO A 30 -4.88 -5.53 -16.09
C PRO A 30 -6.18 -5.27 -16.84
N THR A 31 -6.19 -5.56 -18.15
CA THR A 31 -7.38 -5.39 -19.00
C THR A 31 -8.46 -6.40 -18.69
N ASP A 32 -8.09 -7.61 -18.31
CA ASP A 32 -9.05 -8.69 -18.03
C ASP A 32 -8.94 -9.12 -16.58
N ILE A 33 -10.04 -9.68 -16.07
CA ILE A 33 -10.08 -10.25 -14.72
C ILE A 33 -9.03 -11.37 -14.67
N ASN A 34 -8.00 -11.17 -13.85
CA ASN A 34 -6.82 -12.02 -13.81
C ASN A 34 -6.55 -12.49 -12.38
N ALA A 35 -6.30 -13.79 -12.18
CA ALA A 35 -6.06 -14.35 -10.86
C ALA A 35 -4.62 -14.14 -10.35
N ALA A 36 -3.68 -13.70 -11.19
CA ALA A 36 -2.26 -13.51 -10.86
C ALA A 36 -1.87 -12.03 -10.71
N TYR A 37 -2.49 -11.11 -11.46
CA TYR A 37 -2.10 -9.70 -11.51
C TYR A 37 -3.27 -8.75 -11.22
N GLY A 38 -3.01 -7.67 -10.48
CA GLY A 38 -4.00 -6.67 -10.08
C GLY A 38 -4.54 -6.82 -8.64
N TYR A 39 -5.55 -6.00 -8.33
CA TYR A 39 -6.27 -6.01 -7.06
C TYR A 39 -7.40 -7.05 -7.08
N ARG A 40 -7.14 -8.20 -6.45
CA ARG A 40 -7.85 -9.47 -6.68
C ARG A 40 -8.69 -9.92 -5.49
N THR A 41 -9.57 -9.05 -5.01
CA THR A 41 -10.56 -9.45 -4.01
C THR A 41 -11.79 -10.05 -4.68
N LYS A 42 -12.58 -10.84 -3.93
CA LYS A 42 -13.82 -11.46 -4.44
C LYS A 42 -14.77 -10.44 -5.07
N ARG A 43 -14.89 -9.24 -4.48
CA ARG A 43 -15.73 -8.16 -5.00
C ARG A 43 -15.14 -7.53 -6.26
N SER A 44 -13.85 -7.20 -6.25
CA SER A 44 -13.15 -6.63 -7.41
C SER A 44 -13.27 -7.54 -8.64
N MET A 45 -13.16 -8.86 -8.45
CA MET A 45 -13.20 -9.84 -9.55
C MET A 45 -14.63 -10.23 -10.01
N LYS A 46 -15.69 -9.63 -9.45
CA LYS A 46 -17.08 -10.02 -9.75
C LYS A 46 -17.52 -9.66 -11.17
N ASN A 47 -17.12 -8.49 -11.66
CA ASN A 47 -17.41 -8.02 -13.01
C ASN A 47 -16.34 -7.00 -13.45
N LYS A 48 -16.37 -6.62 -14.73
CA LYS A 48 -15.38 -5.73 -15.35
C LYS A 48 -15.36 -4.33 -14.74
N GLU A 49 -16.52 -3.77 -14.39
CA GLU A 49 -16.62 -2.45 -13.76
C GLU A 49 -15.95 -2.41 -12.39
N LEU A 50 -16.24 -3.40 -11.53
CA LEU A 50 -15.63 -3.53 -10.20
C LEU A 50 -14.13 -3.84 -10.30
N TRP A 51 -13.71 -4.59 -11.31
CA TRP A 51 -12.30 -4.89 -11.57
C TRP A 51 -11.51 -3.63 -11.90
N ASP A 52 -12.03 -2.82 -12.82
CA ASP A 52 -11.38 -1.57 -13.24
C ASP A 52 -11.37 -0.55 -12.11
N ALA A 53 -12.47 -0.45 -11.36
CA ALA A 53 -12.54 0.37 -10.16
C ALA A 53 -11.52 -0.08 -9.10
N GLY A 54 -11.44 -1.39 -8.81
CA GLY A 54 -10.58 -1.94 -7.78
C GLY A 54 -9.10 -1.69 -8.05
N ASN A 55 -8.67 -1.91 -9.30
CA ASN A 55 -7.31 -1.63 -9.74
C ASN A 55 -7.00 -0.13 -9.76
N ARG A 56 -7.95 0.72 -10.17
CA ARG A 56 -7.77 2.18 -10.15
C ARG A 56 -7.63 2.73 -8.73
N TYR A 57 -8.49 2.31 -7.81
CA TYR A 57 -8.47 2.80 -6.43
C TYR A 57 -7.30 2.23 -5.62
N SER A 58 -6.89 1.00 -5.87
CA SER A 58 -5.71 0.42 -5.21
C SER A 58 -4.44 1.19 -5.55
N VAL A 59 -4.26 1.63 -6.81
CA VAL A 59 -3.16 2.52 -7.21
C VAL A 59 -3.13 3.79 -6.36
N GLU A 60 -4.26 4.46 -6.20
CA GLU A 60 -4.35 5.70 -5.43
C GLU A 60 -3.95 5.49 -3.97
N VAL A 61 -4.50 4.44 -3.33
CA VAL A 61 -4.23 4.14 -1.92
C VAL A 61 -2.79 3.64 -1.71
N MET A 62 -2.23 2.87 -2.64
CA MET A 62 -0.84 2.43 -2.59
C MET A 62 0.14 3.61 -2.64
N LYS A 63 -0.09 4.59 -3.52
CA LYS A 63 0.74 5.81 -3.56
C LYS A 63 0.65 6.57 -2.24
N GLN A 64 -0.57 6.80 -1.74
CA GLN A 64 -0.78 7.47 -0.44
C GLN A 64 -0.06 6.73 0.70
N ASN A 65 -0.24 5.42 0.79
CA ASN A 65 0.40 4.59 1.81
C ASN A 65 1.94 4.61 1.70
N GLY A 66 2.49 4.63 0.49
CA GLY A 66 3.92 4.74 0.28
C GLY A 66 4.48 6.02 0.88
N PHE A 67 3.88 7.19 0.59
CA PHE A 67 4.30 8.46 1.19
C PHE A 67 4.12 8.48 2.72
N ILE A 68 3.00 7.94 3.21
CA ILE A 68 2.74 7.83 4.66
C ILE A 68 3.82 6.97 5.33
N MET A 69 4.22 5.86 4.71
CA MET A 69 5.26 4.96 5.23
C MET A 69 6.61 5.66 5.33
N MET A 70 6.99 6.41 4.29
CA MET A 70 8.25 7.19 4.30
C MET A 70 8.24 8.21 5.43
N LEU A 71 7.14 8.95 5.60
CA LEU A 71 7.03 10.00 6.60
C LEU A 71 6.98 9.44 8.02
N ILE A 72 6.01 8.56 8.31
CA ILE A 72 5.79 8.03 9.65
C ILE A 72 6.96 7.14 10.09
N GLY A 73 7.47 6.27 9.20
CA GLY A 73 8.62 5.42 9.51
C GLY A 73 9.87 6.23 9.84
N SER A 74 10.11 7.33 9.12
CA SER A 74 11.22 8.25 9.41
C SER A 74 11.03 8.97 10.74
N VAL A 75 9.83 9.50 11.02
CA VAL A 75 9.52 10.17 12.27
C VAL A 75 9.69 9.24 13.47
N ILE A 76 9.15 8.03 13.40
CA ILE A 76 9.31 7.00 14.45
C ILE A 76 10.79 6.70 14.68
N SER A 77 11.59 6.55 13.62
CA SER A 77 13.02 6.24 13.70
C SER A 77 13.85 7.36 14.33
N ILE A 78 13.46 8.63 14.13
CA ILE A 78 14.14 9.78 14.73
C ILE A 78 13.81 9.90 16.22
N LEU A 79 12.55 9.67 16.58
CA LEU A 79 12.04 9.74 17.96
C LEU A 79 12.53 8.56 18.82
N PHE A 80 12.53 7.36 18.25
CA PHE A 80 12.89 6.12 18.93
C PHE A 80 14.13 5.51 18.29
N ARG A 81 15.28 5.63 18.97
CA ARG A 81 16.59 5.25 18.45
C ARG A 81 17.07 3.92 19.02
N TYR A 82 16.15 2.97 19.17
CA TYR A 82 16.41 1.65 19.74
C TYR A 82 16.42 0.57 18.65
N PRO A 83 17.17 -0.54 18.83
CA PRO A 83 17.23 -1.64 17.87
C PRO A 83 15.85 -2.22 17.51
N HIS A 84 14.93 -2.26 18.48
CA HIS A 84 13.60 -2.85 18.32
C HIS A 84 12.58 -1.92 17.64
N THR A 85 12.96 -0.68 17.27
CA THR A 85 12.06 0.28 16.59
C THR A 85 11.53 -0.26 15.25
N ILE A 86 12.28 -1.15 14.60
CA ILE A 86 11.87 -1.83 13.37
C ILE A 86 10.55 -2.60 13.54
N ILE A 87 10.25 -3.12 14.74
CA ILE A 87 8.99 -3.83 15.01
C ILE A 87 7.81 -2.88 14.85
N ALA A 88 7.91 -1.66 15.39
CA ALA A 88 6.87 -0.64 15.24
C ALA A 88 6.66 -0.25 13.77
N ILE A 89 7.74 -0.12 13.00
CA ILE A 89 7.69 0.17 11.56
C ILE A 89 6.97 -0.95 10.80
N MET A 90 7.24 -2.22 11.13
CA MET A 90 6.56 -3.37 10.53
C MET A 90 5.07 -3.41 10.89
N VAL A 91 4.71 -3.05 12.13
CA VAL A 91 3.30 -2.90 12.54
C VAL A 91 2.61 -1.82 11.72
N VAL A 92 3.23 -0.65 11.56
CA VAL A 92 2.70 0.43 10.70
C VAL A 92 2.49 -0.05 9.27
N MET A 93 3.46 -0.77 8.70
CA MET A 93 3.33 -1.33 7.35
C MET A 93 2.11 -2.26 7.22
N VAL A 94 1.92 -3.18 8.17
CA VAL A 94 0.76 -4.09 8.18
C VAL A 94 -0.55 -3.32 8.29
N LEU A 95 -0.61 -2.29 9.15
CA LEU A 95 -1.79 -1.43 9.27
C LEU A 95 -2.11 -0.68 7.97
N LEU A 96 -1.09 -0.22 7.23
CA LEU A 96 -1.27 0.41 5.92
C LEU A 96 -1.80 -0.58 4.87
N ILE A 97 -1.33 -1.83 4.89
CA ILE A 97 -1.86 -2.89 4.01
C ILE A 97 -3.33 -3.18 4.34
N ILE A 98 -3.68 -3.32 5.62
CA ILE A 98 -5.08 -3.51 6.05
C ILE A 98 -5.94 -2.32 5.62
N ARG A 99 -5.45 -1.09 5.85
CA ARG A 99 -6.10 0.15 5.41
C ARG A 99 -6.35 0.16 3.90
N LEU A 100 -5.43 -0.36 3.09
CA LEU A 100 -5.60 -0.46 1.64
C LEU A 100 -6.82 -1.32 1.30
N PHE A 101 -6.90 -2.53 1.84
CA PHE A 101 -8.04 -3.42 1.60
C PHE A 101 -9.35 -2.78 2.05
N ILE A 102 -9.40 -2.22 3.26
CA ILE A 102 -10.61 -1.57 3.79
C ILE A 102 -11.06 -0.43 2.87
N ARG A 103 -10.14 0.46 2.47
CA ARG A 103 -10.46 1.63 1.63
C ARG A 103 -10.99 1.22 0.26
N VAL A 104 -10.32 0.27 -0.39
CA VAL A 104 -10.72 -0.18 -1.73
C VAL A 104 -12.03 -0.98 -1.66
N GLU A 105 -12.17 -1.91 -0.71
CA GLU A 105 -13.39 -2.71 -0.57
C GLU A 105 -14.62 -1.88 -0.21
N ASN A 106 -14.48 -0.88 0.66
CA ASN A 106 -15.59 0.02 0.97
C ASN A 106 -16.04 0.82 -0.26
N ARG A 107 -15.09 1.25 -1.11
CA ARG A 107 -15.42 1.94 -2.36
C ARG A 107 -16.09 1.01 -3.37
N LEU A 108 -15.61 -0.22 -3.50
CA LEU A 108 -16.25 -1.20 -4.37
C LEU A 108 -17.67 -1.55 -3.90
N LYS A 109 -17.89 -1.65 -2.58
CA LYS A 109 -19.22 -1.89 -2.01
C LYS A 109 -20.24 -0.82 -2.41
N THR A 110 -19.82 0.45 -2.50
CA THR A 110 -20.70 1.55 -2.93
C THR A 110 -20.99 1.54 -4.44
N ILE A 111 -20.17 0.87 -5.25
CA ILE A 111 -20.37 0.76 -6.71
C ILE A 111 -21.21 -0.47 -7.04
N GLU A 112 -21.10 -1.54 -6.24
CA GLU A 112 -21.86 -2.78 -6.41
C GLU A 112 -23.35 -2.66 -6.07
N GLN A 113 -23.72 -1.66 -5.25
CA GLN A 113 -25.10 -1.38 -4.83
C GLN A 113 -25.89 -0.68 -5.93
#